data_AF-A0A8T3M3A0-F1
#
_entry.id   AF-A0A8T3M3A0-F1
#
_cell.length_a   1.000
_cell.length_b   1.000
_cell.length_c   1.000
_cell.angle_alpha   90.00
_cell.angle_beta   90.00
_cell.angle_gamma   90.00
#
_symmetry.space_group_name_H-M   'P 1'
#
loop_
_entity.id
_entity.type
_entity.pdbx_description
1 polymer ?
#
loop_
_entity_poly.entity_id
_entity_poly.type
_entity_poly.pdbx_seq_one_letter_code
_entity_poly.pdbx_strand_id
1 'polypeptide(L)'
;TPDYTLTPEGGTDPYAAAKSAEIERFNAILKEETLARDISWVDISAVADGVPEDPSLVARDGLHPSGKQYAGWVELIAPVARDLLTEE
;
A
#
# COMPACT_ATOMS: atom_id res chain seq x y z
N THR A 1 -0.99 -2.09 -4.32
CA THR A 1 0.09 -2.68 -3.52
C THR A 1 1.03 -1.59 -3.05
N PRO A 2 1.54 -1.66 -1.82
CA PRO A 2 2.60 -0.78 -1.32
C PRO A 2 3.81 -0.74 -2.24
N ASP A 3 4.46 0.43 -2.35
CA ASP A 3 5.74 0.55 -3.03
C ASP A 3 6.87 0.03 -2.14
N TYR A 4 7.31 -1.21 -2.38
CA TYR A 4 8.39 -1.81 -1.62
C TYR A 4 9.76 -1.18 -1.92
N THR A 5 9.89 -0.40 -2.99
CA THR A 5 11.16 0.23 -3.37
C THR A 5 11.55 1.36 -2.41
N LEU A 6 10.60 1.84 -1.59
CA LEU A 6 10.84 2.78 -0.49
C LEU A 6 11.52 2.13 0.73
N THR A 7 11.58 0.79 0.79
CA THR A 7 12.21 0.07 1.91
C THR A 7 13.73 0.03 1.78
N PRO A 8 14.49 -0.15 2.88
CA PRO A 8 15.94 -0.26 2.81
C PRO A 8 16.46 -1.28 1.80
N GLU A 9 15.95 -2.51 1.82
CA GLU A 9 16.37 -3.56 0.88
C GLU A 9 15.82 -3.31 -0.53
N GLY A 10 14.55 -2.89 -0.65
CA GLY A 10 13.93 -2.62 -1.95
C GLY A 10 14.56 -1.46 -2.70
N GLY A 11 15.05 -0.45 -2.00
CA GLY A 11 15.74 0.71 -2.57
C GLY A 11 17.16 0.41 -3.06
N THR A 12 17.74 -0.74 -2.69
CA THR A 12 19.05 -1.16 -3.24
C THR A 12 18.95 -1.75 -4.65
N ASP A 13 17.73 -2.06 -5.11
CA ASP A 13 17.53 -2.59 -6.45
C ASP A 13 17.91 -1.54 -7.51
N PRO A 14 18.79 -1.86 -8.47
CA PRO A 14 19.20 -0.91 -9.51
C PRO A 14 18.02 -0.46 -10.41
N TYR A 15 16.89 -1.16 -10.36
CA TYR A 15 15.66 -0.85 -11.08
C TYR A 15 14.56 -0.28 -10.17
N ALA A 16 14.87 0.10 -8.92
CA ALA A 16 13.89 0.62 -7.95
C ALA A 16 12.98 1.71 -8.54
N ALA A 17 13.55 2.72 -9.22
CA ALA A 17 12.75 3.79 -9.82
C ALA A 17 11.78 3.29 -10.92
N ALA A 18 12.21 2.34 -11.76
CA ALA A 18 11.34 1.74 -12.78
C ALA A 18 10.22 0.91 -12.14
N LYS A 19 10.56 0.12 -11.12
CA LYS A 19 9.61 -0.70 -10.36
C LYS A 19 8.59 0.14 -9.59
N SER A 20 9.01 1.26 -9.00
CA SER A 20 8.11 2.23 -8.37
C SER A 20 7.06 2.74 -9.35
N ALA A 21 7.49 3.17 -10.55
CA ALA A 21 6.58 3.61 -11.61
C ALA A 21 5.65 2.47 -12.12
N GLU A 22 6.15 1.24 -12.20
CA GLU A 22 5.33 0.07 -12.54
C GLU A 22 4.27 -0.24 -11.46
N ILE A 23 4.62 -0.09 -10.18
CA ILE A 23 3.70 -0.25 -9.04
C ILE A 23 2.63 0.84 -9.06
N GLU A 24 3.01 2.10 -9.30
CA GLU A 24 2.07 3.21 -9.46
C GLU A 24 1.07 2.91 -10.58
N ARG A 25 1.57 2.50 -11.75
CA ARG A 25 0.73 2.12 -12.90
C ARG A 25 -0.19 0.94 -12.58
N PHE A 26 0.32 -0.08 -11.89
CA PHE A 26 -0.47 -1.23 -11.49
C PHE A 26 -1.59 -0.84 -10.52
N ASN A 27 -1.31 0.04 -9.56
CA ASN A 27 -2.31 0.55 -8.62
C ASN A 27 -3.40 1.38 -9.33
N ALA A 28 -3.01 2.19 -10.32
CA ALA A 28 -3.96 2.94 -11.13
C ALA A 28 -4.93 2.00 -11.88
N ILE A 29 -4.40 0.93 -12.50
CA ILE A 29 -5.21 -0.09 -13.19
C ILE A 29 -6.13 -0.80 -12.19
N LEU A 30 -5.62 -1.22 -11.03
CA LEU A 30 -6.46 -1.87 -10.02
C LEU A 30 -7.61 -0.97 -9.55
N LYS A 31 -7.34 0.31 -9.33
CA LYS A 31 -8.36 1.29 -8.97
C LYS A 31 -9.42 1.43 -10.08
N GLU A 32 -9.01 1.56 -11.33
CA GLU A 32 -9.93 1.66 -12.46
C GLU A 32 -10.81 0.40 -12.57
N GLU A 33 -10.20 -0.78 -12.56
CA GLU A 33 -10.91 -2.05 -12.74
C GLU A 33 -11.84 -2.38 -11.57
N THR A 34 -11.48 -2.02 -10.33
CA THR A 34 -12.34 -2.21 -9.15
C THR A 34 -13.55 -1.30 -9.19
N LEU A 35 -13.35 -0.01 -9.44
CA LEU A 35 -14.45 0.96 -9.55
C LEU A 35 -15.40 0.64 -10.70
N ALA A 36 -14.89 0.15 -11.84
CA ALA A 36 -15.71 -0.27 -12.97
C ALA A 36 -16.62 -1.48 -12.69
N ARG A 37 -16.40 -2.19 -11.57
CA ARG A 37 -17.15 -3.39 -11.16
C ARG A 37 -17.96 -3.18 -9.88
N ASP A 38 -18.12 -1.92 -9.47
CA ASP A 38 -18.76 -1.56 -8.19
C ASP A 38 -18.09 -2.22 -6.97
N ILE A 39 -16.78 -2.47 -7.05
CA ILE A 39 -15.97 -2.98 -5.95
C ILE A 39 -15.31 -1.79 -5.25
N SER A 40 -15.51 -1.67 -3.93
CA SER A 40 -14.88 -0.60 -3.14
C SER A 40 -13.35 -0.69 -3.20
N TRP A 41 -12.72 0.45 -3.47
CA TRP A 41 -11.26 0.59 -3.52
C TRP A 41 -10.73 1.24 -2.24
N VAL A 42 -9.72 0.64 -1.63
CA VAL A 42 -8.97 1.20 -0.50
C VAL A 42 -7.50 1.29 -0.87
N ASP A 43 -6.97 2.51 -0.88
CA ASP A 43 -5.55 2.74 -1.18
C ASP A 43 -4.68 2.54 0.07
N ILE A 44 -4.26 1.30 0.31
CA ILE A 44 -3.32 0.98 1.39
C ILE A 44 -1.87 1.40 1.07
N SER A 45 -1.57 1.74 -0.19
CA SER A 45 -0.20 2.08 -0.60
C SER A 45 0.26 3.41 -0.03
N ALA A 46 -0.69 4.32 0.22
CA ALA A 46 -0.45 5.61 0.88
C ALA A 46 0.22 5.50 2.26
N VAL A 47 0.13 4.35 2.94
CA VAL A 47 0.83 4.14 4.23
C VAL A 47 2.34 3.92 3.99
N ALA A 48 2.73 3.30 2.89
CA ALA A 48 4.13 3.07 2.56
C ALA A 48 4.86 4.33 2.09
N ASP A 49 4.14 5.34 1.60
CA ASP A 49 4.71 6.65 1.23
C ASP A 49 5.40 7.34 2.41
N GLY A 50 5.04 7.00 3.65
CA GLY A 50 5.67 7.51 4.87
C GLY A 50 6.93 6.76 5.32
N VAL A 51 7.36 5.70 4.62
CA VAL A 51 8.58 4.94 4.96
C VAL A 51 9.84 5.83 5.02
N PRO A 52 10.06 6.81 4.11
CA PRO A 52 11.21 7.69 4.18
C PRO A 52 11.28 8.51 5.47
N GLU A 53 10.13 8.93 6.01
CA GLU A 53 10.02 9.70 7.25
C GLU A 53 9.94 8.82 8.50
N ASP A 54 9.43 7.59 8.36
CA ASP A 54 9.23 6.65 9.45
C ASP A 54 9.69 5.22 9.08
N PRO A 55 10.98 4.90 9.27
CA PRO A 55 11.53 3.58 9.00
C PRO A 55 10.90 2.45 9.84
N SER A 56 10.17 2.77 10.93
CA SER A 56 9.48 1.76 11.74
C SER A 56 8.28 1.11 11.03
N LEU A 57 7.89 1.65 9.86
CA LEU A 57 6.94 1.03 8.95
C LEU A 57 7.50 -0.23 8.25
N VAL A 58 8.82 -0.46 8.30
CA VAL A 58 9.47 -1.65 7.72
C VAL A 58 9.87 -2.64 8.81
N ALA A 59 9.72 -3.94 8.54
CA ALA A 59 10.11 -5.01 9.44
C ALA A 59 11.65 -5.10 9.57
N ARG A 60 12.11 -5.94 10.50
CA ARG A 60 13.55 -6.11 10.81
C ARG A 60 14.38 -6.65 9.65
N ASP A 61 13.74 -7.27 8.66
CA ASP A 61 14.41 -7.77 7.46
C ASP A 61 14.69 -6.67 6.42
N GLY A 62 14.25 -5.44 6.67
CA GLY A 62 14.51 -4.30 5.80
C GLY A 62 13.70 -4.30 4.50
N LEU A 63 12.78 -5.25 4.30
CA LEU A 63 12.00 -5.38 3.06
C LEU A 63 10.48 -5.43 3.31
N HIS A 64 10.02 -6.21 4.28
CA HIS A 64 8.59 -6.46 4.43
C HIS A 64 7.91 -5.40 5.31
N PRO A 65 6.59 -5.19 5.16
CA PRO A 65 5.82 -4.31 6.03
C PRO A 65 5.92 -4.72 7.50
N SER A 66 6.12 -3.76 8.40
CA SER A 66 6.07 -4.02 9.84
C SER A 66 4.63 -4.18 10.34
N GLY A 67 4.47 -4.65 11.57
CA GLY A 67 3.17 -4.65 12.25
C GLY A 67 2.53 -3.26 12.34
N LYS A 68 3.34 -2.18 12.39
CA LYS A 68 2.85 -0.80 12.36
C LYS A 68 2.24 -0.45 11.01
N GLN A 69 2.86 -0.87 9.92
CA GLN A 69 2.33 -0.64 8.58
C GLN A 69 1.02 -1.43 8.34
N TYR A 70 0.97 -2.70 8.75
CA TYR A 70 -0.27 -3.49 8.73
C TYR A 70 -1.40 -2.84 9.55
N ALA A 71 -1.10 -2.28 10.73
CA ALA A 71 -2.08 -1.55 11.51
C ALA A 71 -2.62 -0.33 10.75
N GLY A 72 -1.74 0.45 10.09
CA GLY A 72 -2.14 1.56 9.22
C GLY A 72 -3.06 1.13 8.08
N TRP A 73 -2.83 -0.03 7.46
CA TRP A 73 -3.74 -0.56 6.44
C TRP A 73 -5.12 -0.88 7.02
N VAL A 74 -5.17 -1.45 8.23
CA VAL A 74 -6.45 -1.76 8.90
C VAL A 74 -7.23 -0.48 9.22
N GLU A 75 -6.56 0.60 9.62
CA GLU A 75 -7.21 1.91 9.85
C GLU A 75 -7.88 2.46 8.57
N LEU A 76 -7.33 2.17 7.39
CA LEU A 76 -7.92 2.56 6.10
C LEU A 76 -9.04 1.60 5.66
N ILE A 77 -8.86 0.29 5.84
CA ILE A 77 -9.80 -0.74 5.38
C ILE A 77 -11.05 -0.80 6.26
N ALA A 78 -10.88 -0.70 7.58
CA ALA A 78 -11.96 -0.93 8.54
C ALA A 78 -13.20 -0.04 8.36
N PRO A 79 -13.11 1.29 8.14
CA PRO A 79 -14.30 2.11 7.91
C PRO A 79 -15.07 1.67 6.65
N VAL A 80 -14.37 1.46 5.53
CA VAL A 80 -14.99 1.02 4.27
C VAL A 80 -15.67 -0.34 4.44
N ALA A 81 -15.00 -1.28 5.11
CA ALA A 81 -15.58 -2.60 5.37
C ALA A 81 -16.81 -2.52 6.28
N ARG A 82 -16.82 -1.62 7.28
CA ARG A 82 -18.00 -1.42 8.14
C ARG A 82 -19.17 -0.85 7.37
N ASP A 83 -18.94 0.18 6.56
CA ASP A 83 -19.99 0.83 5.75
C ASP A 83 -20.66 -0.17 4.79
N LEU A 84 -19.88 -1.11 4.22
CA LEU A 84 -20.41 -2.17 3.36
C LEU A 84 -21.21 -3.25 4.10
N LEU A 85 -20.96 -3.44 5.40
CA LEU A 85 -21.63 -4.45 6.22
C LEU A 85 -22.88 -3.90 6.93
N THR A 86 -22.96 -2.59 7.09
CA THR A 86 -24.17 -1.91 7.52
C THR A 86 -25.06 -1.72 6.29
N GLU A 87 -25.94 -2.69 6.04
CA GLU A 87 -27.09 -2.46 5.16
C GLU A 87 -27.88 -1.25 5.69
N GLU A 88 -28.27 -0.34 4.80
CA GLU A 88 -29.40 0.56 5.05
C GLU A 88 -30.72 -0.22 4.90
#